data_AF-A0AAE1J7L2-F1
#
_entry.id   AF-A0AAE1J7L2-F1
#
_cell.length_a   1.000
_cell.length_b   1.000
_cell.length_c   1.000
_cell.angle_alpha   90.00
_cell.angle_beta   90.00
_cell.angle_gamma   90.00
#
_symmetry.space_group_name_H-M   'P 1'
#
loop_
_entity.id
_entity.type
_entity.pdbx_description
1 polymer ?
#
loop_
_entity_poly.entity_id
_entity_poly.type
_entity_poly.pdbx_seq_one_letter_code
_entity_poly.pdbx_strand_id
1 'polypeptide(L)'
;MADSSEPSSDSTLTLASDQSQPSNSEQLHDAFFFVLPYLPLYELLAMSLVCKSLNDALNDDVLPWLNLLVEGPLSSKLTDQILIRIAAKANGRLSSLALMNCKNITDIGLQKVVEENPFIDKLYIPACTGITPEGVLSAVKILCQGSHNLSILRINGIYNFKKQHMDTLASYLTKDQNQPLKELQKQHPIFYHERFSFSAFKPKESHQIIDLQTCPMCFEVRMVYDCPRGKCKRKECRACTLCIPRCENCGGCIRSLVASGGTDFLCSECWFQFPKCSVCEKPYCKQHNNWWCNETTPGFLLQLYDENFVDYYLYSDIVF
;
A
#
# COMPACT_ATOMS: atom_id res chain seq x y z
N MET A 1 -90.64 4.78 44.75
CA MET A 1 -89.19 4.80 45.00
C MET A 1 -88.57 4.31 43.70
N ALA A 2 -88.29 5.21 42.77
CA ALA A 2 -86.98 5.86 42.57
C ALA A 2 -85.93 4.81 42.22
N ASP A 3 -85.16 4.88 41.15
CA ASP A 3 -84.99 5.82 40.04
C ASP A 3 -84.07 5.11 39.01
N SER A 4 -84.05 5.59 37.77
CA SER A 4 -82.98 5.59 36.74
C SER A 4 -81.63 4.87 37.02
N SER A 5 -80.88 4.28 36.07
CA SER A 5 -80.56 4.67 34.69
C SER A 5 -79.59 3.63 34.09
N GLU A 6 -79.73 3.31 32.80
CA GLU A 6 -78.62 2.99 31.88
C GLU A 6 -78.11 4.32 31.26
N PRO A 7 -76.89 4.48 30.68
CA PRO A 7 -76.34 3.59 29.62
C PRO A 7 -74.79 3.50 29.41
N SER A 8 -74.43 2.61 28.45
CA SER A 8 -73.35 2.65 27.43
C SER A 8 -71.86 2.68 27.88
N SER A 9 -70.88 2.04 27.22
CA SER A 9 -70.69 1.63 25.82
C SER A 9 -69.48 0.67 25.68
N ASP A 10 -69.51 -0.15 24.62
CA ASP A 10 -68.40 -0.87 23.96
C ASP A 10 -67.51 -1.82 24.76
N SER A 11 -67.89 -3.09 24.77
CA SER A 11 -66.96 -4.22 24.88
C SER A 11 -66.70 -4.78 23.48
N THR A 12 -65.76 -4.17 22.76
CA THR A 12 -65.20 -4.74 21.53
C THR A 12 -64.38 -5.96 21.91
N LEU A 13 -64.86 -7.13 21.50
CA LEU A 13 -64.18 -8.42 21.61
C LEU A 13 -62.77 -8.32 21.02
N THR A 14 -61.78 -8.52 21.89
CA THR A 14 -60.37 -8.63 21.57
C THR A 14 -60.15 -9.82 20.64
N LEU A 15 -59.84 -9.54 19.37
CA LEU A 15 -59.27 -10.52 18.45
C LEU A 15 -57.86 -10.89 18.93
N ALA A 16 -57.69 -12.16 19.29
CA ALA A 16 -56.39 -12.79 19.37
C ALA A 16 -55.88 -13.09 17.96
N SER A 17 -54.76 -12.47 17.59
CA SER A 17 -53.80 -12.80 16.51
C SER A 17 -53.17 -11.46 16.11
N ASP A 18 -51.88 -11.21 16.16
CA ASP A 18 -50.74 -12.06 15.89
C ASP A 18 -49.55 -11.31 16.50
N GLN A 19 -48.79 -11.94 17.40
CA GLN A 19 -47.52 -11.36 17.84
C GLN A 19 -46.52 -11.57 16.70
N SER A 20 -46.55 -10.69 15.70
CA SER A 20 -45.43 -10.55 14.79
C SER A 20 -44.25 -9.97 15.58
N GLN A 21 -43.39 -10.87 16.06
CA GLN A 21 -42.01 -10.52 16.39
C GLN A 21 -41.41 -9.72 15.22
N PRO A 22 -40.60 -8.67 15.45
CA PRO A 22 -39.75 -8.16 14.40
C PRO A 22 -38.62 -9.17 14.15
N SER A 23 -38.93 -10.22 13.39
CA SER A 23 -37.94 -11.14 12.84
C SER A 23 -37.28 -10.48 11.63
N ASN A 24 -36.13 -9.86 11.86
CA ASN A 24 -34.91 -10.05 11.07
C ASN A 24 -33.88 -9.05 11.58
N SER A 25 -33.00 -9.50 12.46
CA SER A 25 -31.71 -8.85 12.65
C SER A 25 -31.03 -8.77 11.28
N GLU A 26 -30.85 -7.55 10.77
CA GLU A 26 -29.96 -7.20 9.65
C GLU A 26 -28.50 -7.46 10.04
N GLN A 27 -28.21 -8.68 10.46
CA GLN A 27 -26.90 -9.07 10.93
C GLN A 27 -26.12 -9.61 9.75
N LEU A 28 -24.96 -9.00 9.50
CA LEU A 28 -24.04 -9.49 8.50
C LEU A 28 -23.65 -10.92 8.80
N HIS A 29 -23.67 -11.76 7.77
CA HIS A 29 -23.23 -13.12 7.92
C HIS A 29 -21.76 -13.15 8.35
N ASP A 30 -21.44 -13.95 9.37
CA ASP A 30 -20.09 -14.05 9.95
C ASP A 30 -18.98 -14.31 8.92
N ALA A 31 -19.32 -14.93 7.78
CA ALA A 31 -18.42 -15.18 6.66
C ALA A 31 -17.73 -13.89 6.17
N PHE A 32 -18.40 -12.73 6.25
CA PHE A 32 -17.80 -11.46 5.83
C PHE A 32 -16.56 -11.10 6.66
N PHE A 33 -16.55 -11.30 7.98
CA PHE A 33 -15.39 -11.00 8.83
C PHE A 33 -14.16 -11.84 8.45
N PHE A 34 -14.36 -13.02 7.85
CA PHE A 34 -13.26 -13.83 7.33
C PHE A 34 -12.79 -13.41 5.93
N VAL A 35 -13.66 -12.77 5.14
CA VAL A 35 -13.35 -12.38 3.75
C VAL A 35 -12.76 -10.98 3.68
N LEU A 36 -13.31 -10.02 4.45
CA LEU A 36 -12.93 -8.62 4.41
C LEU A 36 -11.41 -8.41 4.56
N PRO A 37 -10.69 -9.08 5.49
CA PRO A 37 -9.25 -8.87 5.63
C PRO A 37 -8.39 -9.28 4.42
N TYR A 38 -8.95 -10.02 3.47
CA TYR A 38 -8.28 -10.44 2.23
C TYR A 38 -8.63 -9.58 1.03
N LEU A 39 -9.59 -8.66 1.16
CA LEU A 39 -9.98 -7.76 0.09
C LEU A 39 -8.91 -6.67 -0.08
N PRO A 40 -8.59 -6.27 -1.32
CA PRO A 40 -7.77 -5.09 -1.54
C PRO A 40 -8.48 -3.83 -1.05
N LEU A 41 -7.71 -2.76 -0.84
CA LEU A 41 -8.23 -1.52 -0.25
C LEU A 41 -9.40 -0.93 -1.05
N TYR A 42 -9.35 -1.02 -2.38
CA TYR A 42 -10.42 -0.51 -3.23
C TYR A 42 -11.76 -1.19 -2.92
N GLU A 43 -11.76 -2.51 -2.85
CA GLU A 43 -12.93 -3.32 -2.53
C GLU A 43 -13.39 -3.09 -1.09
N LEU A 44 -12.48 -2.93 -0.12
CA LEU A 44 -12.83 -2.57 1.25
C LEU A 44 -13.58 -1.23 1.33
N LEU A 45 -13.06 -0.20 0.66
CA LEU A 45 -13.71 1.11 0.60
C LEU A 45 -15.07 1.02 -0.12
N ALA A 46 -15.15 0.28 -1.23
CA ALA A 46 -16.40 0.08 -1.94
C ALA A 46 -17.45 -0.64 -1.05
N MET A 47 -17.04 -1.69 -0.34
CA MET A 47 -17.92 -2.43 0.59
C MET A 47 -18.42 -1.54 1.72
N SER A 48 -17.60 -0.60 2.22
CA SER A 48 -18.02 0.37 3.24
C SER A 48 -19.11 1.33 2.75
N LEU A 49 -19.31 1.46 1.43
CA LEU A 49 -20.32 2.33 0.83
C LEU A 49 -21.61 1.60 0.42
N VAL A 50 -21.67 0.26 0.58
CA VAL A 50 -22.83 -0.55 0.14
C VAL A 50 -24.02 -0.41 1.08
N CYS A 51 -23.79 -0.61 2.38
CA CYS A 51 -24.84 -0.48 3.40
C CYS A 51 -24.24 -0.15 4.77
N LYS A 52 -25.10 0.32 5.68
CA LYS A 52 -24.70 0.70 7.04
C LYS A 52 -24.06 -0.47 7.80
N SER A 53 -24.66 -1.66 7.75
CA SER A 53 -24.10 -2.83 8.44
C SER A 53 -22.68 -3.17 7.98
N LEU A 54 -22.38 -3.06 6.67
CA LEU A 54 -21.04 -3.32 6.14
C LEU A 54 -20.05 -2.23 6.52
N ASN A 55 -20.51 -0.98 6.55
CA ASN A 55 -19.71 0.14 7.03
C ASN A 55 -19.33 -0.06 8.52
N ASP A 56 -20.32 -0.39 9.36
CA ASP A 56 -20.14 -0.65 10.79
C ASP A 56 -19.18 -1.82 11.01
N ALA A 57 -19.39 -2.96 10.35
CA ALA A 57 -18.51 -4.12 10.45
C ALA A 57 -17.04 -3.79 10.07
N LEU A 58 -16.83 -2.89 9.11
CA LEU A 58 -15.51 -2.45 8.69
C LEU A 58 -14.89 -1.38 9.61
N ASN A 59 -15.69 -0.63 10.36
CA ASN A 59 -15.19 0.35 11.33
C ASN A 59 -14.88 -0.29 12.68
N ASP A 60 -15.65 -1.31 13.07
CA ASP A 60 -15.51 -2.01 14.35
C ASP A 60 -14.40 -3.08 14.32
N ASP A 61 -14.08 -3.61 13.14
CA ASP A 61 -13.00 -4.57 12.96
C ASP A 61 -11.70 -3.91 12.49
N VAL A 62 -10.63 -4.12 13.24
CA VAL A 62 -9.29 -3.61 12.93
C VAL A 62 -8.51 -4.53 11.98
N LEU A 63 -8.87 -5.82 11.90
CA LEU A 63 -8.12 -6.82 11.14
C LEU A 63 -7.93 -6.45 9.65
N PRO A 64 -8.94 -5.92 8.93
CA PRO A 64 -8.77 -5.52 7.53
C PRO A 64 -7.76 -4.38 7.32
N TRP A 65 -7.49 -3.60 8.36
CA TRP A 65 -6.67 -2.39 8.29
C TRP A 65 -5.24 -2.59 8.78
N LEU A 66 -4.85 -3.79 9.22
CA LEU A 66 -3.50 -4.06 9.71
C LEU A 66 -2.42 -3.98 8.61
N ASN A 67 -2.81 -4.15 7.34
CA ASN A 67 -1.94 -4.14 6.18
C ASN A 67 -2.53 -3.25 5.09
N LEU A 68 -2.08 -2.00 5.01
CA LEU A 68 -2.61 -1.05 4.04
C LEU A 68 -1.76 -1.05 2.77
N LEU A 69 -2.34 -1.50 1.65
CA LEU A 69 -1.75 -1.35 0.33
C LEU A 69 -2.59 -0.40 -0.52
N VAL A 70 -1.98 0.73 -0.87
CA VAL A 70 -2.51 1.70 -1.81
C VAL A 70 -1.74 1.55 -3.11
N GLU A 71 -2.44 1.17 -4.16
CA GLU A 71 -1.88 1.09 -5.51
C GLU A 71 -2.78 1.79 -6.54
N GLY A 72 -2.35 1.75 -7.80
CA GLY A 72 -3.15 2.29 -8.89
C GLY A 72 -4.47 1.51 -9.01
N PRO A 73 -5.62 2.18 -9.16
CA PRO A 73 -5.75 3.60 -9.52
C PRO A 73 -5.86 4.59 -8.34
N LEU A 74 -6.06 4.12 -7.10
CA LEU A 74 -6.29 4.97 -5.92
C LEU A 74 -5.10 5.91 -5.62
N SER A 75 -3.87 5.46 -5.85
CA SER A 75 -2.65 6.21 -5.54
C SER A 75 -2.58 7.61 -6.14
N SER A 76 -3.16 7.81 -7.32
CA SER A 76 -3.16 9.10 -8.01
C SER A 76 -4.12 10.14 -7.41
N LYS A 77 -5.07 9.69 -6.58
CA LYS A 77 -6.15 10.51 -6.00
C LYS A 77 -6.08 10.58 -4.48
N LEU A 78 -5.33 9.69 -3.84
CA LEU A 78 -5.14 9.70 -2.39
C LEU A 78 -4.44 10.99 -1.94
N THR A 79 -5.00 11.65 -0.92
CA THR A 79 -4.42 12.83 -0.25
C THR A 79 -4.00 12.47 1.17
N ASP A 80 -3.21 13.34 1.82
CA ASP A 80 -2.80 13.16 3.21
C ASP A 80 -4.00 12.92 4.14
N GLN A 81 -5.05 13.73 3.99
CA GLN A 81 -6.23 13.67 4.85
C GLN A 81 -6.97 12.33 4.72
N ILE A 82 -7.11 11.81 3.50
CA ILE A 82 -7.79 10.53 3.25
C ILE A 82 -6.92 9.37 3.78
N LEU A 83 -5.61 9.44 3.56
CA LEU A 83 -4.67 8.44 4.08
C LEU A 83 -4.73 8.35 5.61
N ILE A 84 -4.72 9.49 6.31
CA ILE A 84 -4.80 9.54 7.77
C ILE A 84 -6.11 8.89 8.25
N ARG A 85 -7.25 9.23 7.62
CA ARG A 85 -8.56 8.64 7.97
C ARG A 85 -8.60 7.12 7.79
N ILE A 86 -8.03 6.62 6.69
CA ILE A 86 -7.95 5.17 6.45
C ILE A 86 -7.02 4.50 7.47
N ALA A 87 -5.85 5.08 7.74
CA ALA A 87 -4.89 4.54 8.70
C ALA A 87 -5.42 4.55 10.14
N ALA A 88 -6.26 5.52 10.51
CA ALA A 88 -6.89 5.60 11.82
C ALA A 88 -7.75 4.37 12.15
N LYS A 89 -8.32 3.70 11.13
CA LYS A 89 -9.09 2.44 11.31
C LYS A 89 -8.26 1.29 11.85
N ALA A 90 -6.94 1.33 11.69
CA ALA A 90 -6.06 0.35 12.30
C ALA A 90 -5.93 0.55 13.82
N ASN A 91 -6.44 1.65 14.37
CA ASN A 91 -6.42 1.99 15.79
C ASN A 91 -5.04 1.82 16.43
N GLY A 92 -4.02 2.37 15.76
CA GLY A 92 -2.62 2.29 16.16
C GLY A 92 -1.93 0.96 15.92
N ARG A 93 -2.62 -0.04 15.35
CA ARG A 93 -2.10 -1.40 15.09
C ARG A 93 -1.68 -1.64 13.64
N LEU A 94 -1.61 -0.60 12.80
CA LEU A 94 -1.13 -0.76 11.43
C LEU A 94 0.28 -1.35 11.44
N SER A 95 0.44 -2.53 10.86
CA SER A 95 1.71 -3.25 10.82
C SER A 95 2.48 -2.93 9.55
N SER A 96 1.79 -2.86 8.42
CA SER A 96 2.43 -2.63 7.13
C SER A 96 1.72 -1.53 6.35
N LEU A 97 2.50 -0.57 5.85
CA LEU A 97 2.01 0.53 5.01
C LEU A 97 2.74 0.49 3.67
N ALA A 98 2.00 0.30 2.58
CA ALA A 98 2.49 0.32 1.22
C ALA A 98 1.76 1.38 0.38
N LEU A 99 2.45 2.45 0.04
CA LEU A 99 1.98 3.55 -0.80
C LEU A 99 2.71 3.50 -2.15
N MET A 100 2.05 2.98 -3.17
CA MET A 100 2.66 2.75 -4.48
C MET A 100 2.37 3.92 -5.41
N ASN A 101 3.40 4.74 -5.71
CA ASN A 101 3.28 5.89 -6.62
C ASN A 101 2.22 6.91 -6.16
N CYS A 102 2.08 7.11 -4.84
CA CYS A 102 1.17 8.09 -4.24
C CYS A 102 1.81 9.48 -4.24
N LYS A 103 1.70 10.21 -5.35
CA LYS A 103 2.42 11.48 -5.57
C LYS A 103 1.91 12.66 -4.75
N ASN A 104 0.65 12.62 -4.31
CA ASN A 104 0.02 13.69 -3.55
C ASN A 104 0.18 13.51 -2.03
N ILE A 105 0.81 12.42 -1.58
CA ILE A 105 1.15 12.23 -0.17
C ILE A 105 2.43 12.99 0.14
N THR A 106 2.42 13.72 1.23
CA THR A 106 3.54 14.55 1.68
C THR A 106 4.16 14.03 2.97
N ASP A 107 5.26 14.66 3.38
CA ASP A 107 5.91 14.41 4.66
C ASP A 107 4.93 14.55 5.84
N ILE A 108 3.96 15.47 5.75
CA ILE A 108 2.97 15.73 6.81
C ILE A 108 2.05 14.52 6.97
N GLY A 109 1.47 14.04 5.87
CA GLY A 109 0.60 12.87 5.88
C GLY A 109 1.32 11.62 6.37
N LEU A 110 2.54 11.38 5.87
CA LEU A 110 3.36 10.25 6.32
C LEU A 110 3.66 10.35 7.82
N GLN A 111 4.10 11.52 8.29
CA GLN A 111 4.43 11.73 9.69
C GLN A 111 3.23 11.46 10.61
N LYS A 112 2.06 12.00 10.28
CA LYS A 112 0.85 11.81 11.07
C LYS A 112 0.45 10.33 11.18
N VAL A 113 0.54 9.59 10.07
CA VAL A 113 0.22 8.15 10.05
C VAL A 113 1.16 7.35 10.96
N VAL A 114 2.47 7.61 10.93
CA VAL A 114 3.44 6.87 11.75
C VAL A 114 3.41 7.25 13.23
N GLU A 115 3.02 8.49 13.55
CA GLU A 115 2.79 8.92 14.94
C GLU A 115 1.58 8.20 15.55
N GLU A 116 0.52 8.02 14.78
CA GLU A 116 -0.69 7.31 15.21
C GLU A 116 -0.51 5.79 15.19
N ASN A 117 0.40 5.26 14.37
CA ASN A 117 0.66 3.83 14.22
C ASN A 117 2.15 3.51 14.42
N PRO A 118 2.65 3.50 15.67
CA PRO A 118 4.06 3.29 15.96
C PRO A 118 4.55 1.85 15.71
N PHE A 119 3.64 0.90 15.48
CA PHE A 119 3.96 -0.51 15.26
C PHE A 119 4.18 -0.90 13.79
N ILE A 120 4.26 0.07 12.87
CA ILE A 120 4.57 -0.22 11.46
C ILE A 120 5.98 -0.82 11.38
N ASP A 121 6.05 -2.10 11.01
CA ASP A 121 7.29 -2.85 10.83
C ASP A 121 7.72 -2.93 9.35
N LYS A 122 6.82 -2.59 8.42
CA LYS A 122 7.12 -2.55 6.98
C LYS A 122 6.56 -1.28 6.34
N LEU A 123 7.45 -0.44 5.85
CA LEU A 123 7.11 0.80 5.16
C LEU A 123 7.58 0.74 3.70
N TYR A 124 6.64 0.83 2.78
CA TYR A 124 6.89 0.89 1.35
C TYR A 124 6.30 2.18 0.80
N ILE A 125 7.13 3.07 0.27
CA ILE A 125 6.70 4.35 -0.33
C ILE A 125 7.40 4.62 -1.67
N PRO A 126 7.46 3.63 -2.59
CA PRO A 126 8.16 3.81 -3.84
C PRO A 126 7.46 4.83 -4.73
N ALA A 127 8.26 5.69 -5.35
CA ALA A 127 7.82 6.75 -6.25
C ALA A 127 6.77 7.72 -5.64
N CYS A 128 6.70 7.84 -4.32
CA CYS A 128 5.94 8.88 -3.63
C CYS A 128 6.71 10.21 -3.69
N THR A 129 6.58 10.92 -4.81
CA THR A 129 7.41 12.10 -5.11
C THR A 129 7.10 13.33 -4.25
N GLY A 130 5.98 13.34 -3.51
CA GLY A 130 5.64 14.38 -2.54
C GLY A 130 6.33 14.19 -1.18
N ILE A 131 6.98 13.05 -0.95
CA ILE A 131 7.74 12.74 0.26
C ILE A 131 9.22 13.04 0.00
N THR A 132 9.87 13.71 0.96
CA THR A 132 11.28 14.09 0.90
C THR A 132 12.17 13.14 1.69
N PRO A 133 13.50 13.12 1.45
CA PRO A 133 14.42 12.36 2.31
C PRO A 133 14.29 12.73 3.80
N GLU A 134 14.04 14.00 4.12
CA GLU A 134 13.84 14.50 5.47
C GLU A 134 12.56 13.94 6.10
N GLY A 135 11.46 13.87 5.35
CA GLY A 135 10.22 13.22 5.78
C GLY A 135 10.40 11.74 6.08
N VAL A 136 11.14 11.02 5.22
CA VAL A 136 11.49 9.61 5.48
C VAL A 136 12.33 9.46 6.75
N LEU A 137 13.33 10.32 6.95
CA LEU A 137 14.17 10.29 8.15
C LEU A 137 13.35 10.51 9.42
N SER A 138 12.41 11.46 9.39
CA SER A 138 11.50 11.73 10.51
C SER A 138 10.63 10.52 10.81
N ALA A 139 10.02 9.93 9.78
CA ALA A 139 9.15 8.78 9.92
C ALA A 139 9.89 7.55 10.47
N VAL A 140 11.06 7.23 9.92
CA VAL A 140 11.88 6.10 10.38
C VAL A 140 12.36 6.32 11.81
N LYS A 141 12.70 7.55 12.19
CA LYS A 141 13.07 7.88 13.57
C LYS A 141 11.93 7.56 14.53
N ILE A 142 10.67 7.86 14.18
CA ILE A 142 9.49 7.56 15.01
C ILE A 142 9.29 6.04 15.10
N LEU A 143 9.31 5.34 13.97
CA LEU A 143 9.08 3.89 13.90
C LEU A 143 10.19 3.03 14.55
N CYS A 144 11.35 3.62 14.84
CA CYS A 144 12.47 2.96 15.52
C CYS A 144 12.65 3.41 16.98
N GLN A 145 11.80 4.31 17.50
CA GLN A 145 11.84 4.72 18.91
C GLN A 145 11.38 3.59 19.84
N GLY A 146 11.94 3.54 21.06
CA GLY A 146 11.54 2.56 22.07
C GLY A 146 11.78 1.10 21.65
N SER A 147 10.78 0.25 21.85
CA SER A 147 10.83 -1.19 21.50
C SER A 147 10.43 -1.48 20.05
N HIS A 148 9.98 -0.48 19.29
CA HIS A 148 9.54 -0.65 17.91
C HIS A 148 10.74 -0.80 16.96
N ASN A 149 10.56 -1.56 15.88
CA ASN A 149 11.60 -1.80 14.89
C ASN A 149 11.01 -1.88 13.50
N LEU A 150 11.43 -0.97 12.62
CA LEU A 150 11.17 -1.07 11.20
C LEU A 150 12.07 -2.16 10.59
N SER A 151 11.45 -3.23 10.11
CA SER A 151 12.14 -4.37 9.50
C SER A 151 12.38 -4.20 8.00
N ILE A 152 11.48 -3.48 7.32
CA ILE A 152 11.55 -3.24 5.87
C ILE A 152 11.24 -1.79 5.56
N LEU A 153 12.11 -1.16 4.77
CA LEU A 153 11.98 0.18 4.22
C LEU A 153 12.22 0.13 2.71
N ARG A 154 11.19 0.41 1.90
CA ARG A 154 11.32 0.54 0.43
C ARG A 154 11.00 1.96 0.01
N ILE A 155 12.02 2.68 -0.45
CA ILE A 155 11.97 4.13 -0.72
C ILE A 155 12.45 4.47 -2.13
N ASN A 156 12.53 3.47 -3.02
CA ASN A 156 12.97 3.68 -4.40
C ASN A 156 12.10 4.70 -5.14
N GLY A 157 12.73 5.64 -5.84
CA GLY A 157 12.01 6.65 -6.64
C GLY A 157 11.67 7.93 -5.87
N ILE A 158 12.00 8.02 -4.58
CA ILE A 158 12.11 9.32 -3.90
C ILE A 158 13.42 9.99 -4.37
N TYR A 159 13.34 11.26 -4.75
CA TYR A 159 14.47 12.00 -5.31
C TYR A 159 15.39 12.57 -4.23
N ASN A 160 16.60 12.97 -4.63
CA ASN A 160 17.56 13.73 -3.81
C ASN A 160 18.09 13.02 -2.55
N PHE A 161 18.00 11.69 -2.46
CA PHE A 161 18.71 10.94 -1.43
C PHE A 161 20.23 11.08 -1.59
N LYS A 162 20.91 11.41 -0.49
CA LYS A 162 22.37 11.55 -0.40
C LYS A 162 22.94 10.52 0.56
N LYS A 163 24.25 10.29 0.48
CA LYS A 163 24.96 9.36 1.38
C LYS A 163 24.70 9.67 2.86
N GLN A 164 24.72 10.94 3.25
CA GLN A 164 24.43 11.37 4.61
C GLN A 164 23.05 10.91 5.12
N HIS A 165 22.02 10.90 4.26
CA HIS A 165 20.69 10.43 4.63
C HIS A 165 20.69 8.92 4.85
N MET A 166 21.44 8.18 4.03
CA MET A 166 21.61 6.73 4.21
C MET A 166 22.35 6.41 5.50
N ASP A 167 23.37 7.19 5.86
CA ASP A 167 24.13 7.01 7.10
C ASP A 167 23.21 7.27 8.33
N THR A 168 22.36 8.32 8.28
CA THR A 168 21.37 8.60 9.33
C THR A 168 20.30 7.51 9.42
N LEU A 169 19.75 7.04 8.28
CA LEU A 169 18.80 5.93 8.26
C LEU A 169 19.42 4.67 8.88
N ALA A 170 20.67 4.37 8.53
CA ALA A 170 21.41 3.25 9.11
C ALA A 170 21.46 3.36 10.64
N SER A 171 21.78 4.54 11.18
CA SER A 171 21.87 4.74 12.63
C SER A 171 20.55 4.53 13.38
N TYR A 172 19.40 4.75 12.73
CA TYR A 172 18.09 4.49 13.35
C TYR A 172 17.72 3.01 13.29
N LEU A 173 18.08 2.32 12.20
CA LEU A 173 17.67 0.94 11.95
C LEU A 173 18.59 -0.10 12.61
N THR A 174 19.86 0.22 12.83
CA THR A 174 20.80 -0.68 13.52
C THR A 174 20.83 -0.34 15.02
N LYS A 175 20.03 -1.04 15.82
CA LYS A 175 20.07 -0.91 17.30
C LYS A 175 21.35 -1.50 17.91
N ASP A 176 21.96 -2.48 17.24
CA ASP A 176 23.23 -3.07 17.66
C ASP A 176 24.40 -2.36 16.96
N GLN A 177 25.20 -1.61 17.71
CA GLN A 177 26.35 -0.86 17.20
C GLN A 177 27.46 -1.77 16.62
N ASN A 178 27.35 -3.09 16.79
CA ASN A 178 28.37 -4.05 16.40
C ASN A 178 28.20 -4.65 15.01
N GLN A 179 27.09 -4.38 14.29
CA GLN A 179 26.89 -4.91 12.94
C GLN A 179 26.51 -3.81 11.94
N PRO A 180 27.45 -3.39 11.06
CA PRO A 180 27.17 -2.31 10.12
C PRO A 180 26.09 -2.73 9.11
N LEU A 181 25.19 -1.81 8.75
CA LEU A 181 24.10 -2.03 7.78
C LEU A 181 24.57 -2.72 6.48
N LYS A 182 25.82 -2.46 6.06
CA LYS A 182 26.47 -3.11 4.92
C LYS A 182 26.56 -4.64 5.03
N GLU A 183 26.63 -5.20 6.23
CA GLU A 183 26.69 -6.65 6.45
C GLU A 183 25.30 -7.30 6.40
N LEU A 184 24.28 -6.64 6.96
CA LEU A 184 22.88 -7.08 6.78
C LEU A 184 22.44 -7.02 5.31
N GLN A 185 22.87 -5.98 4.57
CA GLN A 185 22.52 -5.82 3.15
C GLN A 185 23.33 -6.70 2.18
N LYS A 186 24.37 -7.41 2.63
CA LYS A 186 25.24 -8.23 1.77
C LYS A 186 24.69 -9.63 1.45
N GLN A 187 23.59 -10.04 2.09
CA GLN A 187 23.24 -11.46 2.16
C GLN A 187 22.60 -12.01 0.88
N HIS A 188 22.00 -11.17 0.01
CA HIS A 188 21.34 -11.65 -1.20
C HIS A 188 21.53 -10.72 -2.41
N PRO A 189 21.73 -11.29 -3.63
CA PRO A 189 21.82 -10.51 -4.85
C PRO A 189 20.46 -9.89 -5.21
N ILE A 190 20.47 -8.64 -5.69
CA ILE A 190 19.25 -7.92 -6.09
C ILE A 190 19.14 -7.91 -7.61
N PHE A 191 18.15 -8.59 -8.17
CA PHE A 191 18.03 -8.69 -9.64
C PHE A 191 17.06 -7.68 -10.24
N TYR A 192 17.45 -7.12 -11.38
CA TYR A 192 16.68 -6.06 -12.05
C TYR A 192 15.32 -6.50 -12.60
N HIS A 193 15.18 -7.76 -13.01
CA HIS A 193 13.90 -8.28 -13.50
C HIS A 193 12.87 -8.44 -12.38
N GLU A 194 13.31 -8.47 -11.12
CA GLU A 194 12.46 -8.59 -9.93
C GLU A 194 12.03 -7.23 -9.38
N ARG A 195 12.45 -6.10 -9.98
CA ARG A 195 12.19 -4.74 -9.45
C ARG A 195 10.72 -4.36 -9.36
N PHE A 196 9.85 -5.03 -10.12
CA PHE A 196 8.40 -4.89 -10.06
C PHE A 196 7.70 -6.10 -9.42
N SER A 197 8.46 -7.09 -8.94
CA SER A 197 7.94 -8.17 -8.10
C SER A 197 7.68 -7.62 -6.70
N PHE A 198 6.84 -6.59 -6.63
CA PHE A 198 6.37 -6.03 -5.40
C PHE A 198 5.28 -6.93 -4.86
N SER A 199 5.65 -7.81 -3.95
CA SER A 199 4.70 -8.53 -3.14
C SER A 199 4.81 -7.97 -1.73
N ALA A 200 4.19 -6.82 -1.49
CA ALA A 200 4.20 -6.08 -0.21
C ALA A 200 3.97 -7.00 1.01
N PHE A 201 3.26 -8.11 0.79
CA PHE A 201 2.85 -9.04 1.83
C PHE A 201 3.17 -10.52 1.55
N LYS A 202 4.01 -10.86 0.57
CA LYS A 202 4.50 -12.25 0.46
C LYS A 202 5.75 -12.44 1.32
N PRO A 203 5.91 -13.60 2.00
CA PRO A 203 7.14 -13.97 2.66
C PRO A 203 8.18 -14.30 1.58
N LYS A 204 8.86 -13.29 1.05
CA LYS A 204 10.17 -13.48 0.43
C LYS A 204 11.21 -12.90 1.35
N GLU A 205 12.15 -13.76 1.71
CA GLU A 205 13.30 -13.64 2.61
C GLU A 205 14.31 -12.59 2.14
N SER A 206 13.88 -11.39 1.72
CA SER A 206 14.83 -10.31 1.50
C SER A 206 15.23 -9.75 2.86
N HIS A 207 16.34 -10.25 3.40
CA HIS A 207 16.98 -9.75 4.63
C HIS A 207 17.46 -8.28 4.54
N GLN A 208 17.26 -7.63 3.39
CA GLN A 208 17.65 -6.24 3.18
C GLN A 208 16.59 -5.28 3.71
N ILE A 209 16.93 -4.56 4.79
CA ILE A 209 16.05 -3.56 5.42
C ILE A 209 15.73 -2.42 4.43
N ILE A 210 16.74 -1.75 3.85
CA ILE A 210 16.56 -0.61 2.92
C ILE A 210 16.94 -1.01 1.49
N ASP A 211 16.14 -0.64 0.49
CA ASP A 211 16.38 -0.96 -0.92
C ASP A 211 17.41 -0.08 -1.64
N LEU A 212 17.69 1.11 -1.13
CA LEU A 212 18.70 2.03 -1.67
C LEU A 212 20.12 1.72 -1.17
N GLN A 213 21.11 1.96 -2.03
CA GLN A 213 22.53 1.83 -1.73
C GLN A 213 23.34 2.89 -2.51
N THR A 214 24.57 3.17 -2.08
CA THR A 214 25.51 3.95 -2.88
C THR A 214 25.99 3.13 -4.08
N CYS A 215 25.76 3.61 -5.30
CA CYS A 215 26.21 2.95 -6.52
C CYS A 215 27.75 2.93 -6.59
N PRO A 216 28.40 1.78 -6.84
CA PRO A 216 29.86 1.71 -6.89
C PRO A 216 30.49 2.43 -8.10
N MET A 217 29.70 2.78 -9.13
CA MET A 217 30.21 3.44 -10.34
C MET A 217 29.98 4.95 -10.39
N CYS A 218 28.81 5.43 -9.95
CA CYS A 218 28.52 6.87 -9.95
C CYS A 218 28.50 7.50 -8.56
N PHE A 219 28.66 6.70 -7.49
CA PHE A 219 28.66 7.15 -6.10
C PHE A 219 27.35 7.82 -5.61
N GLU A 220 26.30 7.82 -6.44
CA GLU A 220 24.96 8.29 -6.09
C GLU A 220 24.16 7.23 -5.35
N VAL A 221 23.23 7.66 -4.48
CA VAL A 221 22.31 6.77 -3.76
C VAL A 221 21.17 6.36 -4.69
N ARG A 222 21.12 5.07 -5.05
CA ARG A 222 20.15 4.51 -6.00
C ARG A 222 19.86 3.05 -5.66
N MET A 223 18.84 2.48 -6.30
CA MET A 223 18.73 1.03 -6.40
C MET A 223 19.95 0.48 -7.13
N VAL A 224 20.65 -0.48 -6.52
CA VAL A 224 21.81 -1.15 -7.09
C VAL A 224 21.45 -2.60 -7.34
N TYR A 225 21.73 -3.08 -8.54
CA TYR A 225 21.36 -4.43 -8.97
C TYR A 225 22.60 -5.27 -9.27
N ASP A 226 22.50 -6.56 -9.02
CA ASP A 226 23.43 -7.60 -9.42
C ASP A 226 23.05 -8.19 -10.78
N CYS A 227 24.01 -8.83 -11.44
CA CYS A 227 23.76 -9.49 -12.71
C CYS A 227 23.41 -10.96 -12.46
N PRO A 228 22.25 -11.46 -12.92
CA PRO A 228 21.89 -12.87 -12.76
C PRO A 228 22.74 -13.82 -13.62
N ARG A 229 23.54 -13.29 -14.56
CA ARG A 229 24.44 -14.09 -15.39
C ARG A 229 25.73 -14.38 -14.63
N GLY A 230 25.92 -15.61 -14.17
CA GLY A 230 27.15 -16.04 -13.47
C GLY A 230 28.46 -15.88 -14.27
N LYS A 231 28.39 -15.82 -15.61
CA LYS A 231 29.52 -15.49 -16.51
C LYS A 231 29.31 -14.14 -17.19
N CYS A 232 29.00 -13.11 -16.40
CA CYS A 232 28.90 -11.75 -16.90
C CYS A 232 30.26 -11.31 -17.47
N LYS A 233 30.33 -10.93 -18.75
CA LYS A 233 31.60 -10.56 -19.40
C LYS A 233 32.22 -9.27 -18.85
N ARG A 234 31.49 -8.44 -18.08
CA ARG A 234 32.05 -7.22 -17.46
C ARG A 234 32.77 -7.63 -16.17
N LYS A 235 33.89 -6.96 -15.85
CA LYS A 235 34.62 -7.19 -14.58
C LYS A 235 33.78 -6.81 -13.36
N GLU A 236 33.01 -5.73 -13.48
CA GLU A 236 32.06 -5.26 -12.46
C GLU A 236 30.66 -5.17 -13.08
N CYS A 237 29.72 -5.97 -12.55
CA CYS A 237 28.33 -6.02 -13.03
C CYS A 237 27.31 -5.53 -11.99
N ARG A 238 27.76 -5.04 -10.84
CA ARG A 238 26.90 -4.49 -9.78
C ARG A 238 26.83 -2.97 -9.90
N ALA A 239 25.65 -2.43 -10.16
CA ALA A 239 25.45 -0.99 -10.36
C ALA A 239 23.98 -0.60 -10.45
N CYS A 240 23.70 0.70 -10.41
CA CYS A 240 22.39 1.27 -10.68
C CYS A 240 22.00 1.19 -12.18
N THR A 241 20.73 1.46 -12.46
CA THR A 241 20.12 1.39 -13.80
C THR A 241 20.66 2.43 -14.79
N LEU A 242 21.18 3.56 -14.29
CA LEU A 242 21.77 4.60 -15.12
C LEU A 242 23.20 4.25 -15.57
N CYS A 243 23.97 3.54 -14.74
CA CYS A 243 25.34 3.18 -15.08
C CYS A 243 25.43 1.87 -15.88
N ILE A 244 24.51 0.92 -15.65
CA ILE A 244 24.41 -0.30 -16.45
C ILE A 244 22.97 -0.49 -16.92
N PRO A 245 22.68 -0.38 -18.23
CA PRO A 245 21.39 -0.79 -18.77
C PRO A 245 21.25 -2.31 -18.64
N ARG A 246 20.04 -2.77 -18.28
CA ARG A 246 19.74 -4.18 -18.01
C ARG A 246 18.52 -4.62 -18.78
N CYS A 247 18.48 -5.90 -19.12
CA CYS A 247 17.36 -6.52 -19.81
C CYS A 247 16.12 -6.56 -18.92
N GLU A 248 15.00 -6.06 -19.43
CA GLU A 248 13.70 -6.08 -18.75
C GLU A 248 13.25 -7.48 -18.33
N ASN A 249 13.50 -8.46 -19.20
CA ASN A 249 13.06 -9.83 -18.96
C ASN A 249 14.01 -10.60 -18.04
N CYS A 250 15.30 -10.69 -18.40
CA CYS A 250 16.25 -11.54 -17.67
C CYS A 250 17.08 -10.79 -16.64
N GLY A 251 17.04 -9.45 -16.58
CA GLY A 251 17.84 -8.62 -15.66
C GLY A 251 19.34 -8.55 -15.97
N GLY A 252 19.82 -9.27 -16.99
CA GLY A 252 21.22 -9.31 -17.38
C GLY A 252 21.73 -7.97 -17.95
N CYS A 253 22.99 -7.64 -17.71
CA CYS A 253 23.62 -6.42 -18.24
C CYS A 253 23.61 -6.40 -19.78
N ILE A 254 23.29 -5.24 -20.36
CA ILE A 254 23.31 -4.98 -21.80
C ILE A 254 24.62 -4.24 -22.15
N ARG A 255 25.22 -4.61 -23.28
CA ARG A 255 26.47 -4.01 -23.79
C ARG A 255 26.27 -3.19 -25.06
N SER A 256 25.37 -3.65 -25.93
CA SER A 256 24.97 -2.97 -27.15
C SER A 256 23.46 -2.87 -27.11
N LEU A 257 22.95 -1.65 -27.17
CA LEU A 257 21.53 -1.37 -27.23
C LEU A 257 21.04 -1.78 -28.63
N VAL A 258 20.27 -2.86 -28.72
CA VAL A 258 19.38 -3.02 -29.88
C VAL A 258 18.21 -2.12 -29.55
N ALA A 259 18.13 -0.95 -30.19
CA ALA A 259 17.13 0.05 -29.87
C ALA A 259 15.74 -0.48 -30.23
N SER A 260 15.01 -0.99 -29.23
CA SER A 260 13.55 -0.83 -29.21
C SER A 260 13.29 0.66 -29.03
N GLY A 261 12.48 1.29 -29.88
CA GLY A 261 12.10 2.71 -29.75
C GLY A 261 11.23 3.03 -28.53
N GLY A 262 11.65 2.62 -27.33
CA GLY A 262 11.02 2.84 -26.03
C GLY A 262 12.04 2.70 -24.89
N THR A 263 11.65 3.09 -23.68
CA THR A 263 12.49 3.09 -22.46
C THR A 263 12.91 1.70 -21.96
N ASP A 264 12.31 0.65 -22.52
CA ASP A 264 12.46 -0.74 -22.10
C ASP A 264 13.51 -1.46 -22.96
N PHE A 265 14.61 -1.87 -22.31
CA PHE A 265 15.72 -2.52 -22.98
C PHE A 265 15.63 -4.05 -22.87
N LEU A 266 15.70 -4.75 -24.00
CA LEU A 266 15.88 -6.20 -24.04
C LEU A 266 17.27 -6.54 -24.57
N CYS A 267 17.89 -7.58 -24.02
CA CYS A 267 19.10 -8.14 -24.64
C CYS A 267 18.73 -8.94 -25.90
N SER A 268 19.67 -9.06 -26.84
CA SER A 268 19.43 -9.72 -28.14
C SER A 268 18.82 -11.12 -28.01
N GLU A 269 19.29 -11.91 -27.04
CA GLU A 269 18.77 -13.26 -26.77
C GLU A 269 17.30 -13.25 -26.36
N CYS A 270 16.90 -12.35 -25.45
CA CYS A 270 15.49 -12.21 -25.08
C CYS A 270 14.66 -11.62 -26.23
N TRP A 271 15.21 -10.67 -26.98
CA TRP A 271 14.54 -10.05 -28.12
C TRP A 271 14.07 -11.08 -29.14
N PHE A 272 14.90 -12.09 -29.46
CA PHE A 272 14.55 -13.15 -30.41
C PHE A 272 13.54 -14.17 -29.87
N GLN A 273 13.36 -14.26 -28.55
CA GLN A 273 12.46 -15.24 -27.93
C GLN A 273 11.03 -14.74 -27.75
N PHE A 274 10.81 -13.41 -27.76
CA PHE A 274 9.48 -12.84 -27.52
C PHE A 274 8.68 -12.64 -28.81
N PRO A 275 7.40 -13.07 -28.85
CA PRO A 275 6.49 -12.68 -29.92
C PRO A 275 6.34 -11.15 -29.91
N LYS A 276 6.32 -10.55 -31.10
CA LYS A 276 6.10 -9.12 -31.28
C LYS A 276 4.64 -8.78 -31.02
N CYS A 277 4.39 -7.67 -30.32
CA CYS A 277 3.05 -7.12 -30.19
C CYS A 277 2.48 -6.81 -31.58
N SER A 278 1.25 -7.25 -31.85
CA SER A 278 0.57 -7.00 -33.12
C SER A 278 0.25 -5.53 -33.37
N VAL A 279 0.24 -4.69 -32.33
CA VAL A 279 -0.12 -3.26 -32.42
C VAL A 279 1.10 -2.37 -32.63
N CYS A 280 2.19 -2.62 -31.90
CA CYS A 280 3.38 -1.75 -31.95
C CYS A 280 4.65 -2.44 -32.44
N GLU A 281 4.56 -3.70 -32.87
CA GLU A 281 5.66 -4.56 -33.38
C GLU A 281 6.83 -4.76 -32.42
N LYS A 282 6.72 -4.29 -31.16
CA LYS A 282 7.74 -4.46 -30.13
C LYS A 282 7.58 -5.82 -29.44
N PRO A 283 8.66 -6.59 -29.24
CA PRO A 283 8.65 -7.72 -28.32
C PRO A 283 8.43 -7.22 -26.89
N TYR A 284 7.68 -7.98 -26.08
CA TYR A 284 7.41 -7.68 -24.67
C TYR A 284 6.69 -6.32 -24.45
N CYS A 285 5.53 -6.12 -25.10
CA CYS A 285 4.70 -4.93 -24.89
C CYS A 285 3.79 -5.08 -23.65
N LYS A 286 4.18 -4.47 -22.52
CA LYS A 286 3.32 -4.40 -21.32
C LYS A 286 2.18 -3.37 -21.43
N GLN A 287 2.37 -2.31 -22.22
CA GLN A 287 1.38 -1.24 -22.40
C GLN A 287 0.08 -1.72 -23.06
N HIS A 288 0.14 -2.66 -24.02
CA HIS A 288 -1.05 -3.24 -24.65
C HIS A 288 -1.50 -4.56 -24.01
N ASN A 289 -0.85 -5.00 -22.93
CA ASN A 289 -1.26 -6.21 -22.19
C ASN A 289 -2.29 -5.90 -21.09
N ASN A 290 -2.42 -4.62 -20.69
CA ASN A 290 -3.37 -4.15 -19.67
C ASN A 290 -4.40 -3.17 -20.28
N TRP A 291 -5.20 -3.63 -21.25
CA TRP A 291 -6.34 -2.84 -21.77
C TRP A 291 -7.45 -2.63 -20.71
N TRP A 292 -7.36 -3.24 -19.53
CA TRP A 292 -8.42 -3.21 -18.52
C TRP A 292 -8.14 -2.28 -17.32
N CYS A 293 -7.82 -1.01 -17.59
CA CYS A 293 -8.02 0.06 -16.60
C CYS A 293 -8.46 1.32 -17.33
N ASN A 294 -9.72 1.35 -17.77
CA ASN A 294 -10.36 2.57 -18.24
C ASN A 294 -10.49 3.58 -17.10
N GLU A 295 -10.19 4.84 -17.41
CA GLU A 295 -10.09 6.01 -16.52
C GLU A 295 -11.40 6.53 -15.90
N THR A 296 -12.29 5.68 -15.42
CA THR A 296 -13.52 6.18 -14.79
C THR A 296 -13.78 5.50 -13.46
N THR A 297 -13.90 6.33 -12.42
CA THR A 297 -14.45 6.10 -11.05
C THR A 297 -13.54 6.01 -9.79
N PRO A 298 -12.20 5.84 -9.84
CA PRO A 298 -11.40 5.71 -8.60
C PRO A 298 -11.42 6.94 -7.69
N GLY A 299 -11.43 8.15 -8.27
CA GLY A 299 -11.52 9.39 -7.50
C GLY A 299 -12.88 9.61 -6.84
N PHE A 300 -13.96 9.14 -7.48
CA PHE A 300 -15.32 9.28 -6.96
C PHE A 300 -15.51 8.47 -5.69
N LEU A 301 -14.96 7.25 -5.63
CA LEU A 301 -15.04 6.42 -4.41
C LEU A 301 -14.28 7.03 -3.24
N LEU A 302 -13.08 7.59 -3.46
CA LEU A 302 -12.35 8.27 -2.40
C LEU A 302 -13.07 9.53 -1.92
N GLN A 303 -13.68 10.29 -2.82
CA GLN A 303 -14.47 11.47 -2.46
C GLN A 303 -15.71 11.08 -1.66
N LEU A 304 -16.49 10.09 -2.11
CA LEU A 304 -17.65 9.59 -1.37
C LEU A 304 -17.25 9.04 0.00
N TYR A 305 -16.13 8.33 0.08
CA TYR A 305 -15.62 7.84 1.34
C TYR A 305 -15.24 8.99 2.29
N ASP A 306 -14.59 10.04 1.76
CA ASP A 306 -14.20 11.22 2.54
C ASP A 306 -15.42 12.02 3.04
N GLU A 307 -16.47 12.13 2.22
CA GLU A 307 -17.74 12.77 2.57
C GLU A 307 -18.49 11.97 3.65
N ASN A 308 -18.65 10.64 3.47
CA ASN A 308 -19.35 9.79 4.44
C ASN A 308 -18.60 9.64 5.78
N PHE A 309 -17.27 9.84 5.80
CA PHE A 309 -16.51 9.84 7.05
C PHE A 309 -16.90 11.00 7.98
N VAL A 310 -17.30 12.15 7.43
CA VAL A 310 -17.67 13.34 8.22
C VAL A 310 -19.01 13.14 8.93
N ASP A 311 -19.95 12.43 8.30
CA ASP A 311 -21.28 12.19 8.87
C ASP A 311 -21.25 11.24 10.07
N TYR A 312 -20.27 10.34 10.18
CA TYR A 312 -20.19 9.40 11.31
C TYR A 312 -19.66 10.03 12.61
N TYR A 313 -18.69 10.95 12.52
CA TYR A 313 -18.10 11.59 13.71
C TYR A 313 -18.92 12.77 14.24
N LEU A 314 -19.74 13.41 13.41
CA LEU A 314 -20.69 14.44 13.87
C LEU A 314 -21.91 13.86 14.61
N TYR A 315 -22.20 12.56 14.44
CA TYR A 315 -23.27 11.88 15.17
C TYR A 315 -22.81 11.12 16.43
N SER A 316 -21.51 10.89 16.61
CA SER A 316 -20.97 10.31 17.86
C SER A 316 -20.67 11.33 18.95
N ASP A 317 -20.61 12.64 18.63
CA ASP A 317 -20.38 13.73 19.60
C ASP A 317 -21.67 14.44 20.06
N ILE A 318 -22.85 13.88 19.77
CA ILE A 318 -24.11 14.30 20.40
C ILE A 318 -24.64 13.15 21.26
N VAL A 319 -24.08 13.03 22.46
CA VAL A 319 -24.77 12.40 23.58
C VAL A 319 -24.74 13.39 24.75
N PHE A 320 -25.95 13.67 25.25
CA PHE A 320 -26.31 14.58 26.34
C PHE A 320 -25.48 14.42 27.62
#